data_AF-A0A8T0CR66-F1
#
_entry.id   AF-A0A8T0CR66-F1
#
_cell.length_a   1.000
_cell.length_b   1.000
_cell.length_c   1.000
_cell.angle_alpha   90.00
_cell.angle_beta   90.00
_cell.angle_gamma   90.00
#
_symmetry.space_group_name_H-M   'P 1'
#
loop_
_entity.id
_entity.type
_entity.pdbx_description
1 polymer ?
#
loop_
_entity_poly.entity_id
_entity_poly.type
_entity_poly.pdbx_seq_one_letter_code
_entity_poly.pdbx_strand_id
1 'polypeptide(L)'
;MISSALPPSNMALRLSPFLLLLLLLLLISGLASPAAMAGPIGVNYGQIANNLPPPDHAVALVKSIGATRVKLYDADLRVLCAFAHTGVEFTVGLGNEFLAQMKDPKNALSWVKTNVQSFLPDTNITTIAVGNEVFTSNDTSLRDLLMPAMKNVHDALASLGLDKQVTVTTAHSLALLETSYPPSTGRFRRDLVSRVSQVLDFQCQTGSSFLINAYPYFAYKANPKQVPLDFVLFQSSQGITDPSTGLTYENMLFAQIDAVHSALAAVGYANMTVHVSETGWPSRGDDDEVGATPENAKKYNGNLIKIVKQKKGTPMKPNYDLNIYVFALFNENMKPGPMSERNYGLFKPDGTPSYMLSGGGGGGGMSNGTSSGGSGGGGSASDGSPPAPIGYLSVSSGASELQPVGAACLVLALFLIKLVF
;
A
#
# COMPACT_ATOMS: atom_id res chain seq x y z
N MET A 1 -53.31 55.55 36.70
CA MET A 1 -52.19 54.59 36.83
C MET A 1 -52.73 53.21 36.50
N ILE A 2 -52.47 52.71 35.29
CA ILE A 2 -52.97 51.42 34.82
C ILE A 2 -51.94 50.37 35.22
N SER A 3 -52.32 49.42 36.07
CA SER A 3 -51.52 48.26 36.46
C SER A 3 -51.87 47.10 35.53
N SER A 4 -50.89 46.65 34.75
CA SER A 4 -51.00 45.49 33.85
C SER A 4 -50.52 44.23 34.56
N ALA A 5 -51.44 43.29 34.82
CA ALA A 5 -51.11 41.93 35.25
C ALA A 5 -51.12 40.98 34.04
N LEU A 6 -49.99 40.31 33.79
CA LEU A 6 -49.87 39.19 32.84
C LEU A 6 -50.31 37.87 33.51
N PRO A 7 -50.95 36.93 32.81
CA PRO A 7 -51.11 35.56 33.29
C PRO A 7 -49.94 34.66 32.83
N PRO A 8 -49.57 33.61 33.59
CA PRO A 8 -48.63 32.60 33.12
C PRO A 8 -49.38 31.44 32.47
N SER A 9 -48.93 30.99 31.30
CA SER A 9 -49.36 29.71 30.72
C SER A 9 -48.15 28.89 30.28
N ASN A 10 -47.71 28.00 31.17
CA ASN A 10 -46.81 26.90 30.83
C ASN A 10 -47.58 25.89 29.98
N MET A 11 -47.50 26.00 28.66
CA MET A 11 -47.89 24.91 27.75
C MET A 11 -46.78 23.87 27.72
N ALA A 12 -46.92 22.81 28.52
CA ALA A 12 -46.14 21.60 28.31
C ALA A 12 -46.64 20.91 27.02
N LEU A 13 -45.80 20.87 26.00
CA LEU A 13 -46.08 20.11 24.77
C LEU A 13 -46.22 18.62 25.12
N ARG A 14 -47.44 18.08 25.07
CA ARG A 14 -47.66 16.63 25.19
C ARG A 14 -47.43 15.99 23.83
N LEU A 15 -46.24 15.42 23.63
CA LEU A 15 -45.93 14.63 22.44
C LEU A 15 -46.75 13.32 22.49
N SER A 16 -47.34 12.94 21.34
CA SER A 16 -48.14 11.71 21.21
C SER A 16 -47.30 10.47 21.54
N PRO A 17 -47.86 9.46 22.25
CA PRO A 17 -47.16 8.20 22.52
C PRO A 17 -46.70 7.49 21.25
N PHE A 18 -47.37 7.72 20.12
CA PHE A 18 -46.97 7.20 18.81
C PHE A 18 -45.70 7.88 18.27
N LEU A 19 -45.56 9.19 18.51
CA LEU A 19 -44.38 9.97 18.14
C LEU A 19 -43.17 9.64 19.03
N LEU A 20 -43.41 9.37 20.32
CA LEU A 20 -42.40 8.85 21.24
C LEU A 20 -41.91 7.46 20.83
N LEU A 21 -42.81 6.57 20.39
CA LEU A 21 -42.43 5.24 19.89
C LEU A 21 -41.63 5.33 18.59
N LEU A 22 -42.02 6.23 17.67
CA LEU A 22 -41.29 6.47 16.42
C LEU A 22 -39.88 7.05 16.68
N LEU A 23 -39.76 8.00 17.61
CA LEU A 23 -38.48 8.56 18.03
C LEU A 23 -37.61 7.50 18.71
N LEU A 24 -38.19 6.61 19.52
CA LEU A 24 -37.48 5.50 20.15
C LEU A 24 -36.99 4.48 19.11
N LEU A 25 -37.80 4.15 18.11
CA LEU A 25 -37.41 3.28 16.99
C LEU A 25 -36.28 3.90 16.14
N LEU A 26 -36.33 5.21 15.91
CA LEU A 26 -35.24 5.97 15.25
C LEU A 26 -33.96 5.99 16.09
N LEU A 27 -34.07 6.12 17.42
CA LEU A 27 -32.93 6.04 18.35
C LEU A 27 -32.32 4.64 18.40
N ILE A 28 -33.13 3.58 18.40
CA ILE A 28 -32.66 2.18 18.39
C ILE A 28 -32.04 1.84 17.03
N SER A 29 -32.59 2.37 15.93
CA SER A 29 -32.01 2.24 14.58
C SER A 29 -30.66 2.96 14.45
N GLY A 30 -30.45 4.04 15.22
CA GLY A 30 -29.16 4.76 15.30
C GLY A 30 -28.12 4.12 16.22
N LEU A 31 -28.48 3.10 17.01
CA LEU A 31 -27.57 2.40 17.94
C LEU A 31 -26.94 1.14 17.35
N ALA A 32 -27.38 0.70 16.17
CA ALA A 32 -26.65 -0.27 15.36
C ALA A 32 -25.49 0.44 14.64
N SER A 33 -24.47 0.86 15.39
CA SER A 33 -23.16 1.07 14.77
C SER A 33 -22.75 -0.28 14.16
N PRO A 34 -22.43 -0.37 12.86
CA PRO A 34 -21.68 -1.51 12.37
C PRO A 34 -20.47 -1.62 13.30
N ALA A 35 -20.24 -2.81 13.88
CA ALA A 35 -19.03 -3.08 14.66
C ALA A 35 -17.87 -2.40 13.93
N ALA A 36 -17.17 -1.48 14.61
CA ALA A 36 -16.21 -0.56 14.01
C ALA A 36 -15.43 -1.29 12.93
N MET A 37 -15.81 -1.09 11.66
CA MET A 37 -15.18 -1.79 10.56
C MET A 37 -13.75 -1.29 10.56
N ALA A 38 -12.86 -2.21 10.96
CA ALA A 38 -11.43 -2.04 10.94
C ALA A 38 -11.03 -1.30 9.66
N GLY A 39 -10.11 -0.32 9.77
CA GLY A 39 -9.57 0.36 8.59
C GLY A 39 -9.21 -0.65 7.51
N PRO A 40 -9.69 -0.47 6.27
CA PRO A 40 -9.65 -1.51 5.24
C PRO A 40 -8.21 -1.75 4.76
N ILE A 41 -7.58 -2.77 5.33
CA ILE A 41 -6.26 -3.23 4.90
C ILE A 41 -6.38 -3.95 3.55
N GLY A 42 -5.46 -3.64 2.65
CA GLY A 42 -5.27 -4.37 1.41
C GLY A 42 -4.15 -5.39 1.52
N VAL A 43 -4.15 -6.37 0.62
CA VAL A 43 -3.04 -7.30 0.44
C VAL A 43 -2.74 -7.50 -1.04
N ASN A 44 -1.47 -7.56 -1.39
CA ASN A 44 -1.04 -7.91 -2.74
C ASN A 44 -1.14 -9.43 -2.92
N TYR A 45 -1.87 -9.90 -3.93
CA TYR A 45 -1.92 -11.31 -4.28
C TYR A 45 -1.03 -11.54 -5.51
N GLY A 46 0.27 -11.70 -5.26
CA GLY A 46 1.24 -12.10 -6.26
C GLY A 46 1.12 -13.58 -6.64
N GLN A 47 1.38 -13.88 -7.90
CA GLN A 47 1.19 -15.21 -8.50
C GLN A 47 2.44 -15.75 -9.20
N ILE A 48 3.62 -15.17 -8.97
CA ILE A 48 4.89 -15.63 -9.57
C ILE A 48 5.41 -16.84 -8.79
N ALA A 49 4.67 -17.94 -8.89
CA ALA A 49 4.95 -19.20 -8.23
C ALA A 49 4.26 -20.37 -8.93
N ASN A 50 4.79 -21.58 -8.73
CA ASN A 50 4.24 -22.83 -9.29
C ASN A 50 3.62 -23.77 -8.24
N ASN A 51 3.50 -23.32 -6.99
CA ASN A 51 3.06 -24.13 -5.86
C ASN A 51 1.98 -23.45 -5.00
N LEU A 52 1.36 -22.39 -5.49
CA LEU A 52 0.27 -21.69 -4.79
C LEU A 52 -0.99 -22.55 -4.72
N PRO A 53 -1.82 -22.35 -3.69
CA PRO A 53 -3.08 -23.08 -3.58
C PRO A 53 -4.08 -22.56 -4.63
N PRO A 54 -5.15 -23.31 -4.90
CA PRO A 54 -6.27 -22.81 -5.70
C PRO A 54 -6.83 -21.48 -5.15
N PRO A 55 -7.31 -20.56 -6.00
CA PRO A 55 -7.75 -19.22 -5.56
C PRO A 55 -8.84 -19.20 -4.48
N ASP A 56 -9.70 -20.22 -4.40
CA ASP A 56 -10.73 -20.33 -3.35
C ASP A 56 -10.14 -20.35 -1.93
N HIS A 57 -8.95 -20.95 -1.76
CA HIS A 57 -8.25 -20.94 -0.48
C HIS A 57 -7.73 -19.54 -0.11
N ALA A 58 -7.35 -18.73 -1.11
CA ALA A 58 -6.89 -17.37 -0.87
C ALA A 58 -7.99 -16.49 -0.27
N VAL A 59 -9.27 -16.72 -0.64
CA VAL A 59 -10.42 -16.01 -0.06
C VAL A 59 -10.45 -16.13 1.47
N ALA A 60 -10.26 -17.33 1.99
CA ALA A 60 -10.24 -17.58 3.43
C ALA A 60 -9.06 -16.88 4.12
N LEU A 61 -7.88 -16.90 3.49
CA LEU A 61 -6.67 -16.27 4.04
C LEU A 61 -6.77 -14.74 4.05
N VAL A 62 -7.28 -14.13 2.98
CA VAL A 62 -7.56 -12.68 2.89
C VAL A 62 -8.50 -12.25 4.02
N LYS A 63 -9.59 -13.00 4.24
CA LYS A 63 -10.52 -12.74 5.35
C LYS A 63 -9.85 -12.93 6.72
N SER A 64 -8.97 -13.93 6.88
CA SER A 64 -8.32 -14.23 8.16
C SER A 64 -7.43 -13.10 8.69
N ILE A 65 -6.81 -12.32 7.79
CA ILE A 65 -6.00 -11.14 8.16
C ILE A 65 -6.85 -9.87 8.29
N GLY A 66 -8.16 -9.97 8.03
CA GLY A 66 -9.10 -8.85 8.03
C GLY A 66 -8.95 -7.93 6.81
N ALA A 67 -8.35 -8.42 5.72
CA ALA A 67 -8.21 -7.66 4.49
C ALA A 67 -9.54 -7.60 3.75
N THR A 68 -9.88 -6.40 3.30
CA THR A 68 -11.09 -6.13 2.51
C THR A 68 -10.75 -5.70 1.08
N ARG A 69 -9.45 -5.60 0.77
CA ARG A 69 -8.96 -5.28 -0.57
C ARG A 69 -7.87 -6.22 -1.03
N VAL A 70 -7.84 -6.50 -2.32
CA VAL A 70 -6.80 -7.28 -2.98
C VAL A 70 -6.26 -6.50 -4.18
N LYS A 71 -4.93 -6.42 -4.30
CA LYS A 71 -4.27 -5.94 -5.52
C LYS A 71 -3.65 -7.13 -6.26
N LEU A 72 -4.08 -7.34 -7.49
CA LEU A 72 -3.45 -8.25 -8.46
C LEU A 72 -2.47 -7.47 -9.34
N TYR A 73 -1.46 -8.17 -9.85
CA TYR A 73 -0.52 -7.66 -10.86
C TYR A 73 -0.97 -7.97 -12.29
N ASP A 74 -2.04 -8.75 -12.40
CA ASP A 74 -2.72 -9.17 -13.62
C ASP A 74 -4.24 -9.02 -13.43
N ALA A 75 -5.01 -9.68 -14.30
CA ALA A 75 -6.44 -9.87 -14.15
C ALA A 75 -6.81 -11.37 -14.25
N ASP A 76 -6.20 -12.23 -13.44
CA ASP A 76 -6.46 -13.67 -13.47
C ASP A 76 -7.95 -13.98 -13.19
N LEU A 77 -8.62 -14.47 -14.23
CA LEU A 77 -10.04 -14.83 -14.19
C LEU A 77 -10.39 -15.85 -13.11
N ARG A 78 -9.47 -16.77 -12.77
CA ARG A 78 -9.72 -17.79 -11.74
C ARG A 78 -9.79 -17.13 -10.37
N VAL A 79 -8.92 -16.15 -10.11
CA VAL A 79 -8.95 -15.36 -8.88
C VAL A 79 -10.19 -14.49 -8.84
N LEU A 80 -10.49 -13.76 -9.92
CA LEU A 80 -11.67 -12.90 -9.96
C LEU A 80 -12.97 -13.69 -9.76
N CYS A 81 -13.12 -14.86 -10.38
CA CYS A 81 -14.27 -15.75 -10.16
C CYS A 81 -14.34 -16.28 -8.72
N ALA A 82 -13.23 -16.70 -8.13
CA ALA A 82 -13.20 -17.21 -6.74
C ALA A 82 -13.65 -16.17 -5.71
N PHE A 83 -13.45 -14.88 -6.01
CA PHE A 83 -13.84 -13.77 -5.15
C PHE A 83 -15.22 -13.17 -5.47
N ALA A 84 -15.98 -13.76 -6.40
CA ALA A 84 -17.34 -13.33 -6.71
C ALA A 84 -18.23 -13.34 -5.46
N HIS A 85 -19.03 -12.29 -5.29
CA HIS A 85 -19.96 -12.04 -4.18
C HIS A 85 -19.31 -12.02 -2.78
N THR A 86 -17.99 -11.90 -2.68
CA THR A 86 -17.31 -11.82 -1.37
C THR A 86 -17.32 -10.42 -0.75
N GLY A 87 -17.57 -9.39 -1.57
CA GLY A 87 -17.49 -7.97 -1.19
C GLY A 87 -16.07 -7.40 -1.10
N VAL A 88 -15.02 -8.22 -1.36
CA VAL A 88 -13.63 -7.76 -1.40
C VAL A 88 -13.43 -6.85 -2.60
N GLU A 89 -12.84 -5.68 -2.39
CA GLU A 89 -12.51 -4.72 -3.45
C GLU A 89 -11.23 -5.14 -4.18
N PHE A 90 -11.23 -5.05 -5.51
CA PHE A 90 -10.09 -5.41 -6.35
C PHE A 90 -9.46 -4.21 -7.04
N THR A 91 -8.14 -4.12 -6.91
CA THR A 91 -7.28 -3.48 -7.92
C THR A 91 -6.71 -4.56 -8.82
N VAL A 92 -7.03 -4.52 -10.12
CA VAL A 92 -6.43 -5.42 -11.13
C VAL A 92 -5.27 -4.73 -11.84
N GLY A 93 -4.26 -5.51 -12.23
CA GLY A 93 -3.06 -5.01 -12.89
C GLY A 93 -3.13 -5.18 -14.40
N LEU A 94 -2.66 -4.17 -15.14
CA LEU A 94 -2.29 -4.29 -16.54
C LEU A 94 -0.77 -4.22 -16.64
N GLY A 95 -0.13 -5.35 -16.93
CA GLY A 95 1.33 -5.50 -16.92
C GLY A 95 2.06 -4.56 -17.88
N ASN A 96 3.32 -4.27 -17.56
CA ASN A 96 4.18 -3.36 -18.32
C ASN A 96 4.31 -3.79 -19.81
N GLU A 97 4.30 -5.10 -20.07
CA GLU A 97 4.37 -5.73 -21.38
C GLU A 97 3.17 -5.39 -22.30
N PHE A 98 2.04 -4.97 -21.73
CA PHE A 98 0.84 -4.61 -22.47
C PHE A 98 0.77 -3.11 -22.83
N LEU A 99 1.63 -2.26 -22.26
CA LEU A 99 1.57 -0.80 -22.46
C LEU A 99 1.62 -0.41 -23.95
N ALA A 100 2.49 -1.06 -24.73
CA ALA A 100 2.60 -0.81 -26.16
C ALA A 100 1.30 -1.15 -26.92
N GLN A 101 0.65 -2.25 -26.53
CA GLN A 101 -0.59 -2.72 -27.18
C GLN A 101 -1.78 -1.82 -26.84
N MET A 102 -1.83 -1.29 -25.62
CA MET A 102 -2.89 -0.40 -25.14
C MET A 102 -2.87 0.99 -25.78
N LYS A 103 -1.87 1.30 -26.61
CA LYS A 103 -1.90 2.49 -27.49
C LYS A 103 -2.99 2.41 -28.56
N ASP A 104 -3.43 1.21 -28.92
CA ASP A 104 -4.61 1.03 -29.78
C ASP A 104 -5.88 1.01 -28.91
N PRO A 105 -6.81 1.97 -29.09
CA PRO A 105 -8.07 2.01 -28.35
C PRO A 105 -8.90 0.72 -28.48
N LYS A 106 -8.79 -0.02 -29.59
CA LYS A 106 -9.50 -1.30 -29.77
C LYS A 106 -8.97 -2.38 -28.83
N ASN A 107 -7.64 -2.41 -28.64
CA ASN A 107 -7.02 -3.35 -27.70
C ASN A 107 -7.39 -2.99 -26.27
N ALA A 108 -7.37 -1.71 -25.92
CA ALA A 108 -7.80 -1.25 -24.59
C ALA A 108 -9.26 -1.60 -24.31
N LEU A 109 -10.16 -1.37 -25.28
CA LEU A 109 -11.57 -1.76 -25.15
C LEU A 109 -11.75 -3.27 -24.98
N SER A 110 -11.05 -4.07 -25.80
CA SER A 110 -11.11 -5.53 -25.70
C SER A 110 -10.61 -6.03 -24.34
N TRP A 111 -9.51 -5.45 -23.84
CA TRP A 111 -8.94 -5.78 -22.55
C TRP A 111 -9.93 -5.45 -21.41
N VAL A 112 -10.53 -4.25 -21.41
CA VAL A 112 -11.50 -3.85 -20.38
C VAL A 112 -12.75 -4.74 -20.40
N LYS A 113 -13.27 -5.06 -21.59
CA LYS A 113 -14.43 -5.97 -21.70
C LYS A 113 -14.13 -7.34 -21.10
N THR A 114 -12.98 -7.91 -21.46
CA THR A 114 -12.59 -9.26 -21.09
C THR A 114 -12.24 -9.36 -19.61
N ASN A 115 -11.45 -8.40 -19.09
CA ASN A 115 -10.80 -8.53 -17.79
C ASN A 115 -11.51 -7.75 -16.67
N VAL A 116 -12.44 -6.85 -17.01
CA VAL A 116 -13.14 -6.01 -16.03
C VAL A 116 -14.66 -6.15 -16.17
N GLN A 117 -15.22 -5.79 -17.33
CA GLN A 117 -16.67 -5.80 -17.52
C GLN A 117 -17.28 -7.20 -17.29
N SER A 118 -16.62 -8.25 -17.75
CA SER A 118 -17.12 -9.63 -17.66
C SER A 118 -17.24 -10.16 -16.22
N PHE A 119 -16.63 -9.50 -15.24
CA PHE A 119 -16.69 -9.88 -13.82
C PHE A 119 -17.57 -8.96 -12.98
N LEU A 120 -18.02 -7.84 -13.54
CA LEU A 120 -18.90 -6.90 -12.84
C LEU A 120 -20.38 -7.29 -13.06
N PRO A 121 -21.24 -7.21 -12.02
CA PRO A 121 -20.97 -6.70 -10.67
C PRO A 121 -20.54 -7.78 -9.65
N ASP A 122 -20.43 -9.05 -10.07
CA ASP A 122 -20.22 -10.18 -9.15
C ASP A 122 -18.92 -10.04 -8.35
N THR A 123 -17.84 -9.60 -8.97
CA THR A 123 -16.56 -9.30 -8.31
C THR A 123 -16.33 -7.80 -8.29
N ASN A 124 -16.12 -7.22 -7.11
CA ASN A 124 -16.04 -5.77 -6.91
C ASN A 124 -14.70 -5.18 -7.36
N ILE A 125 -14.50 -5.05 -8.67
CA ILE A 125 -13.32 -4.37 -9.25
C ILE A 125 -13.55 -2.86 -9.17
N THR A 126 -12.65 -2.15 -8.49
CA THR A 126 -12.75 -0.69 -8.27
C THR A 126 -11.61 0.08 -8.94
N THR A 127 -10.52 -0.60 -9.32
CA THR A 127 -9.33 0.08 -9.83
C THR A 127 -8.57 -0.79 -10.84
N ILE A 128 -8.07 -0.16 -11.91
CA ILE A 128 -7.07 -0.73 -12.81
C ILE A 128 -5.75 0.00 -12.58
N ALA A 129 -4.71 -0.74 -12.17
CA ALA A 129 -3.34 -0.25 -12.11
C ALA A 129 -2.62 -0.56 -13.44
N VAL A 130 -2.45 0.47 -14.27
CA VAL A 130 -1.78 0.38 -15.57
C VAL A 130 -0.28 0.55 -15.38
N GLY A 131 0.45 -0.55 -15.56
CA GLY A 131 1.87 -0.64 -15.30
C GLY A 131 2.22 -0.61 -13.81
N ASN A 132 3.45 -1.03 -13.52
CA ASN A 132 4.05 -1.03 -12.19
C ASN A 132 5.49 -0.52 -12.28
N GLU A 133 5.78 0.55 -11.54
CA GLU A 133 7.10 1.19 -11.44
C GLU A 133 7.73 1.62 -12.78
N VAL A 134 6.90 1.95 -13.77
CA VAL A 134 7.32 2.20 -15.17
C VAL A 134 8.39 3.28 -15.28
N PHE A 135 8.27 4.39 -14.53
CA PHE A 135 9.23 5.49 -14.63
C PHE A 135 10.63 5.15 -14.09
N THR A 136 10.71 4.17 -13.21
CA THR A 136 11.96 3.71 -12.59
C THR A 136 12.42 2.35 -13.12
N SER A 137 11.70 1.79 -14.09
CA SER A 137 12.08 0.59 -14.83
C SER A 137 13.42 0.78 -15.56
N ASN A 138 14.14 -0.34 -15.72
CA ASN A 138 15.34 -0.44 -16.55
C ASN A 138 15.02 -0.25 -18.04
N ASP A 139 13.81 -0.63 -18.47
CA ASP A 139 13.33 -0.38 -19.82
C ASP A 139 12.74 1.03 -19.91
N THR A 140 13.60 1.99 -20.28
CA THR A 140 13.21 3.40 -20.39
C THR A 140 12.25 3.67 -21.54
N SER A 141 12.11 2.73 -22.51
CA SER A 141 11.18 2.88 -23.63
C SER A 141 9.71 2.85 -23.20
N LEU A 142 9.42 2.22 -22.05
CA LEU A 142 8.07 2.13 -21.50
C LEU A 142 7.52 3.45 -20.98
N ARG A 143 8.39 4.41 -20.64
CA ARG A 143 8.01 5.68 -19.99
C ARG A 143 7.06 6.51 -20.85
N ASP A 144 7.26 6.49 -22.16
CA ASP A 144 6.43 7.25 -23.11
C ASP A 144 5.16 6.47 -23.54
N LEU A 145 5.03 5.21 -23.12
CA LEU A 145 3.86 4.36 -23.41
C LEU A 145 2.80 4.45 -22.32
N LEU A 146 3.19 4.80 -21.09
CA LEU A 146 2.31 4.76 -19.92
C LEU A 146 1.08 5.66 -20.07
N MET A 147 1.27 6.95 -20.35
CA MET A 147 0.15 7.89 -20.40
C MET A 147 -0.84 7.57 -21.54
N PRO A 148 -0.40 7.30 -22.79
CA PRO A 148 -1.33 6.85 -23.83
C PRO A 148 -2.12 5.59 -23.45
N ALA A 149 -1.46 4.60 -22.80
CA ALA A 149 -2.13 3.39 -22.34
C ALA A 149 -3.19 3.68 -21.27
N MET A 150 -2.84 4.44 -20.23
CA MET A 150 -3.78 4.86 -19.17
C MET A 150 -5.01 5.56 -19.74
N LYS A 151 -4.79 6.51 -20.67
CA LYS A 151 -5.87 7.25 -21.31
C LYS A 151 -6.81 6.32 -22.09
N ASN A 152 -6.28 5.43 -22.92
CA ASN A 152 -7.12 4.53 -23.71
C ASN A 152 -7.89 3.51 -22.86
N VAL A 153 -7.30 3.03 -21.75
CA VAL A 153 -7.99 2.16 -20.79
C VAL A 153 -9.15 2.91 -20.11
N HIS A 154 -8.94 4.17 -19.72
CA HIS A 154 -10.01 5.00 -19.16
C HIS A 154 -11.09 5.31 -20.20
N ASP A 155 -10.73 5.68 -21.43
CA ASP A 155 -11.70 5.94 -22.50
C ASP A 155 -12.53 4.69 -22.82
N ALA A 156 -11.92 3.50 -22.75
CA ALA A 156 -12.63 2.23 -22.84
C ALA A 156 -13.65 2.06 -21.71
N LEU A 157 -13.28 2.31 -20.45
CA LEU A 157 -14.23 2.29 -19.32
C LEU A 157 -15.38 3.28 -19.52
N ALA A 158 -15.08 4.51 -19.93
CA ALA A 158 -16.07 5.55 -20.18
C ALA A 158 -17.04 5.15 -21.31
N SER A 159 -16.54 4.53 -22.38
CA SER A 159 -17.38 4.04 -23.48
C SER A 159 -18.33 2.91 -23.07
N LEU A 160 -18.02 2.22 -21.97
CA LEU A 160 -18.83 1.16 -21.37
C LEU A 160 -19.68 1.65 -20.19
N GLY A 161 -19.59 2.94 -19.83
CA GLY A 161 -20.29 3.50 -18.66
C GLY A 161 -19.74 3.04 -17.31
N LEU A 162 -18.48 2.58 -17.26
CA LEU A 162 -17.84 2.02 -16.06
C LEU A 162 -16.86 2.99 -15.36
N ASP A 163 -16.58 4.15 -15.95
CA ASP A 163 -15.60 5.14 -15.44
C ASP A 163 -15.98 5.78 -14.10
N LYS A 164 -17.23 5.61 -13.65
CA LYS A 164 -17.69 6.03 -12.31
C LYS A 164 -17.52 4.96 -11.25
N GLN A 165 -17.35 3.70 -11.65
CA GLN A 165 -17.16 2.56 -10.76
C GLN A 165 -15.69 2.14 -10.67
N VAL A 166 -14.97 2.20 -11.80
CA VAL A 166 -13.60 1.72 -11.93
C VAL A 166 -12.68 2.87 -12.29
N THR A 167 -11.73 3.19 -11.43
CA THR A 167 -10.72 4.23 -11.69
C THR A 167 -9.48 3.64 -12.37
N VAL A 168 -8.76 4.44 -13.16
CA VAL A 168 -7.47 4.07 -13.76
C VAL A 168 -6.35 4.83 -13.06
N THR A 169 -5.32 4.10 -12.63
CA THR A 169 -4.12 4.68 -12.00
C THR A 169 -2.87 3.88 -12.40
N THR A 170 -1.72 4.20 -11.81
CA THR A 170 -0.44 3.48 -11.97
C THR A 170 0.31 3.49 -10.64
N ALA A 171 1.17 2.49 -10.40
CA ALA A 171 1.95 2.37 -9.17
C ALA A 171 3.40 2.80 -9.39
N HIS A 172 3.94 3.59 -8.43
CA HIS A 172 5.26 4.18 -8.52
C HIS A 172 6.21 3.68 -7.43
N SER A 173 7.46 3.39 -7.79
CA SER A 173 8.54 3.20 -6.83
C SER A 173 8.89 4.53 -6.15
N LEU A 174 9.37 4.48 -4.90
CA LEU A 174 9.94 5.68 -4.26
C LEU A 174 11.23 6.18 -4.94
N ALA A 175 11.86 5.37 -5.79
CA ALA A 175 12.96 5.79 -6.66
C ALA A 175 12.59 6.88 -7.69
N LEU A 176 11.31 7.28 -7.77
CA LEU A 176 10.91 8.48 -8.51
C LEU A 176 11.31 9.78 -7.79
N LEU A 177 11.61 9.73 -6.49
CA LEU A 177 12.08 10.88 -5.71
C LEU A 177 13.60 11.07 -5.90
N GLU A 178 14.03 12.30 -6.16
CA GLU A 178 15.44 12.71 -6.09
C GLU A 178 15.83 13.07 -4.66
N THR A 179 14.91 13.68 -3.92
CA THR A 179 15.11 14.03 -2.51
C THR A 179 13.92 13.52 -1.71
N SER A 180 14.20 12.93 -0.55
CA SER A 180 13.18 12.39 0.36
C SER A 180 13.49 12.64 1.84
N TYR A 181 14.62 13.28 2.14
CA TYR A 181 15.03 13.61 3.51
C TYR A 181 15.57 15.05 3.63
N PRO A 182 15.11 15.84 4.62
CA PRO A 182 13.96 15.52 5.48
C PRO A 182 12.64 15.48 4.64
N PRO A 183 11.55 14.86 5.12
CA PRO A 183 10.35 14.65 4.30
C PRO A 183 9.81 15.91 3.61
N SER A 184 9.85 17.07 4.26
CA SER A 184 9.41 18.36 3.70
C SER A 184 10.17 18.81 2.44
N THR A 185 11.38 18.29 2.20
CA THR A 185 12.17 18.56 1.00
C THR A 185 11.94 17.53 -0.09
N GLY A 186 10.93 16.66 0.04
CA GLY A 186 10.56 15.66 -0.95
C GLY A 186 10.41 16.27 -2.35
N ARG A 187 11.14 15.76 -3.35
CA ARG A 187 11.07 16.23 -4.75
C ARG A 187 11.17 15.05 -5.71
N PHE A 188 10.36 15.06 -6.76
CA PHE A 188 10.51 14.14 -7.89
C PHE A 188 11.82 14.40 -8.63
N ARG A 189 12.39 13.34 -9.20
CA ARG A 189 13.54 13.46 -10.08
C ARG A 189 13.25 14.38 -11.25
N ARG A 190 14.17 15.33 -11.49
CA ARG A 190 14.01 16.35 -12.53
C ARG A 190 13.75 15.77 -13.92
N ASP A 191 14.37 14.64 -14.25
CA ASP A 191 14.20 13.96 -15.56
C ASP A 191 12.81 13.32 -15.74
N LEU A 192 12.04 13.15 -14.66
CA LEU A 192 10.73 12.52 -14.66
C LEU A 192 9.58 13.52 -14.47
N VAL A 193 9.83 14.74 -13.96
CA VAL A 193 8.79 15.73 -13.60
C VAL A 193 7.76 15.92 -14.72
N SER A 194 8.19 16.12 -15.97
CA SER A 194 7.26 16.33 -17.10
C SER A 194 6.29 15.16 -17.28
N ARG A 195 6.79 13.92 -17.24
CA ARG A 195 5.98 12.70 -17.41
C ARG A 195 5.08 12.42 -16.21
N VAL A 196 5.60 12.65 -15.00
CA VAL A 196 4.83 12.51 -13.76
C VAL A 196 3.69 13.53 -13.74
N SER A 197 3.95 14.79 -14.12
CA SER A 197 2.90 15.82 -14.20
C SER A 197 1.79 15.45 -15.19
N GLN A 198 2.10 14.85 -16.34
CA GLN A 198 1.08 14.36 -17.28
C GLN A 198 0.18 13.30 -16.66
N VAL A 199 0.76 12.36 -15.89
CA VAL A 199 0.00 11.35 -15.15
C VAL A 199 -0.85 12.00 -14.07
N LEU A 200 -0.32 12.98 -13.34
CA LEU A 200 -1.04 13.70 -12.29
C LEU A 200 -2.21 14.52 -12.85
N ASP A 201 -2.03 15.20 -13.99
CA ASP A 201 -3.09 15.91 -14.70
C ASP A 201 -4.25 14.96 -15.01
N PHE A 202 -3.93 13.79 -15.58
CA PHE A 202 -4.93 12.77 -15.89
C PHE A 202 -5.61 12.23 -14.63
N GLN A 203 -4.86 11.93 -13.57
CA GLN A 203 -5.42 11.39 -12.33
C GLN A 203 -6.36 12.40 -11.66
N CYS A 204 -5.99 13.69 -11.64
CA CYS A 204 -6.86 14.77 -11.17
C CYS A 204 -8.15 14.88 -11.99
N GLN A 205 -8.06 14.80 -13.33
CA GLN A 205 -9.23 14.88 -14.22
C GLN A 205 -10.17 13.68 -14.07
N THR A 206 -9.63 12.50 -13.75
CA THR A 206 -10.38 11.24 -13.65
C THR A 206 -10.75 10.86 -12.21
N GLY A 207 -10.30 11.63 -11.21
CA GLY A 207 -10.58 11.38 -9.80
C GLY A 207 -9.87 10.16 -9.22
N SER A 208 -8.71 9.77 -9.77
CA SER A 208 -7.92 8.64 -9.28
C SER A 208 -6.79 9.07 -8.34
N SER A 209 -6.25 8.11 -7.60
CA SER A 209 -5.20 8.34 -6.58
C SER A 209 -3.80 8.01 -7.10
N PHE A 210 -2.78 8.67 -6.56
CA PHE A 210 -1.37 8.39 -6.79
C PHE A 210 -0.90 7.21 -5.93
N LEU A 211 -0.56 6.08 -6.56
CA LEU A 211 -0.14 4.88 -5.83
C LEU A 211 1.39 4.81 -5.70
N ILE A 212 1.86 4.48 -4.49
CA ILE A 212 3.28 4.29 -4.21
C ILE A 212 3.60 2.91 -3.64
N ASN A 213 4.72 2.36 -4.06
CA ASN A 213 5.35 1.18 -3.49
C ASN A 213 6.45 1.66 -2.53
N ALA A 214 6.21 1.55 -1.22
CA ALA A 214 7.02 2.17 -0.19
C ALA A 214 7.55 1.13 0.80
N TYR A 215 8.86 0.94 0.86
CA TYR A 215 9.48 -0.13 1.65
C TYR A 215 10.57 0.43 2.57
N PRO A 216 10.28 0.61 3.87
CA PRO A 216 11.29 0.93 4.88
C PRO A 216 12.44 -0.09 4.95
N TYR A 217 12.15 -1.35 4.60
CA TYR A 217 13.14 -2.43 4.55
C TYR A 217 14.38 -2.06 3.70
N PHE A 218 14.19 -1.48 2.50
CA PHE A 218 15.34 -1.18 1.63
C PHE A 218 16.26 -0.11 2.20
N ALA A 219 15.71 0.91 2.88
CA ALA A 219 16.53 1.92 3.55
C ALA A 219 17.33 1.32 4.71
N TYR A 220 16.73 0.41 5.48
CA TYR A 220 17.44 -0.32 6.54
C TYR A 220 18.52 -1.24 5.99
N LYS A 221 18.19 -2.07 4.98
CA LYS A 221 19.16 -2.97 4.31
C LYS A 221 20.37 -2.18 3.81
N ALA A 222 20.15 -1.02 3.19
CA ALA A 222 21.23 -0.20 2.63
C ALA A 222 22.13 0.43 3.71
N ASN A 223 21.56 0.87 4.84
CA ASN A 223 22.29 1.62 5.87
C ASN A 223 21.91 1.22 7.30
N PRO A 224 22.12 -0.04 7.72
CA PRO A 224 21.61 -0.55 9.01
C PRO A 224 22.27 0.08 10.24
N LYS A 225 23.42 0.74 10.04
CA LYS A 225 24.14 1.49 11.11
C LYS A 225 23.55 2.88 11.37
N GLN A 226 22.90 3.47 10.37
CA GLN A 226 22.38 4.85 10.46
C GLN A 226 20.85 4.87 10.54
N VAL A 227 20.18 3.86 9.98
CA VAL A 227 18.72 3.71 10.05
C VAL A 227 18.36 2.84 11.26
N PRO A 228 17.75 3.41 12.31
CA PRO A 228 17.40 2.63 13.50
C PRO A 228 16.36 1.57 13.17
N LEU A 229 16.60 0.33 13.59
CA LEU A 229 15.69 -0.79 13.30
C LEU A 229 14.29 -0.54 13.89
N ASP A 230 14.21 0.04 15.09
CA ASP A 230 12.93 0.33 15.73
C ASP A 230 12.09 1.35 14.94
N PHE A 231 12.73 2.32 14.29
CA PHE A 231 12.08 3.33 13.46
C PHE A 231 11.45 2.76 12.19
N VAL A 232 12.06 1.72 11.60
CA VAL A 232 11.54 1.06 10.39
C VAL A 232 10.55 -0.07 10.71
N LEU A 233 10.52 -0.57 11.95
CA LEU A 233 9.63 -1.66 12.38
C LEU A 233 8.38 -1.18 13.17
N PHE A 234 8.12 0.13 13.19
CA PHE A 234 7.05 0.74 14.00
C PHE A 234 7.15 0.39 15.49
N GLN A 235 8.38 0.28 16.00
CA GLN A 235 8.63 0.12 17.42
C GLN A 235 8.81 1.50 18.08
N SER A 236 8.77 1.53 19.41
CA SER A 236 9.03 2.75 20.16
C SER A 236 10.42 3.27 19.79
N SER A 237 10.48 4.49 19.27
CA SER A 237 11.72 5.17 18.90
C SER A 237 11.61 6.65 19.27
N GLN A 238 12.73 7.37 19.28
CA GLN A 238 12.72 8.84 19.43
C GLN A 238 12.07 9.54 18.22
N GLY A 239 11.78 8.80 17.14
CA GLY A 239 11.36 9.34 15.87
C GLY A 239 12.44 10.19 15.22
N ILE A 240 12.07 10.85 14.12
CA ILE A 240 12.91 11.82 13.43
C ILE A 240 12.08 13.09 13.24
N THR A 241 12.58 14.21 13.74
CA THR A 241 11.95 15.52 13.56
C THR A 241 12.45 16.17 12.27
N ASP A 242 11.52 16.53 11.39
CA ASP A 242 11.81 17.33 10.21
C ASP A 242 12.15 18.77 10.65
N PRO A 243 13.37 19.27 10.37
CA PRO A 243 13.83 20.55 10.90
C PRO A 243 13.12 21.76 10.28
N SER A 244 12.52 21.62 9.09
CA SER A 244 11.86 22.72 8.40
C SER A 244 10.41 22.90 8.84
N THR A 245 9.74 21.81 9.21
CA THR A 245 8.31 21.81 9.58
C THR A 245 8.07 21.60 11.07
N GLY A 246 9.04 21.06 11.81
CA GLY A 246 8.89 20.64 13.21
C GLY A 246 8.07 19.35 13.39
N LEU A 247 7.61 18.73 12.30
CA LEU A 247 6.86 17.47 12.35
C LEU A 247 7.78 16.33 12.78
N THR A 248 7.34 15.54 13.76
CA THR A 248 8.08 14.37 14.22
C THR A 248 7.45 13.10 13.65
N TYR A 249 8.28 12.32 12.96
CA TYR A 249 7.91 11.05 12.37
C TYR A 249 8.32 9.93 13.31
N GLU A 250 7.36 9.16 13.80
CA GLU A 250 7.60 8.02 14.71
C GLU A 250 8.04 6.74 13.95
N ASN A 251 7.81 6.71 12.62
CA ASN A 251 8.18 5.59 11.77
C ASN A 251 8.55 6.05 10.36
N MET A 252 9.34 5.23 9.66
CA MET A 252 9.83 5.57 8.32
C MET A 252 8.75 5.57 7.24
N LEU A 253 7.73 4.70 7.32
CA LEU A 253 6.71 4.64 6.28
C LEU A 253 5.95 5.99 6.18
N PHE A 254 5.63 6.60 7.32
CA PHE A 254 4.99 7.91 7.36
C PHE A 254 5.90 9.01 6.82
N ALA A 255 7.21 8.94 7.10
CA ALA A 255 8.19 9.85 6.52
C ALA A 255 8.28 9.70 4.99
N GLN A 256 8.22 8.46 4.46
CA GLN A 256 8.20 8.19 3.02
C GLN A 256 6.94 8.74 2.34
N ILE A 257 5.77 8.55 2.95
CA ILE A 257 4.49 9.06 2.42
C ILE A 257 4.50 10.60 2.38
N ASP A 258 4.95 11.25 3.44
CA ASP A 258 4.98 12.72 3.50
C ASP A 258 6.07 13.34 2.62
N ALA A 259 7.14 12.60 2.33
CA ALA A 259 8.09 12.97 1.28
C ALA A 259 7.43 12.98 -0.11
N VAL A 260 6.54 12.02 -0.39
CA VAL A 260 5.74 12.01 -1.63
C VAL A 260 4.74 13.17 -1.65
N HIS A 261 4.04 13.44 -0.55
CA HIS A 261 3.15 14.62 -0.47
C HIS A 261 3.91 15.94 -0.72
N SER A 262 5.12 16.06 -0.18
CA SER A 262 5.98 17.22 -0.41
C SER A 262 6.41 17.34 -1.87
N ALA A 263 6.73 16.22 -2.52
CA ALA A 263 7.06 16.18 -3.94
C ALA A 263 5.87 16.57 -4.83
N LEU A 264 4.68 16.06 -4.52
CA LEU A 264 3.44 16.43 -5.20
C LEU A 264 3.13 17.92 -5.04
N ALA A 265 3.24 18.46 -3.82
CA ALA A 265 3.04 19.88 -3.56
C ALA A 265 4.02 20.76 -4.36
N ALA A 266 5.28 20.34 -4.47
CA ALA A 266 6.32 21.07 -5.20
C ALA A 266 6.05 21.18 -6.72
N VAL A 267 5.23 20.30 -7.28
CA VAL A 267 4.80 20.35 -8.69
C VAL A 267 3.34 20.78 -8.87
N GLY A 268 2.70 21.31 -7.81
CA GLY A 268 1.35 21.91 -7.88
C GLY A 268 0.18 21.01 -7.48
N TYR A 269 0.44 19.80 -6.96
CA TYR A 269 -0.57 18.77 -6.69
C TYR A 269 -0.71 18.46 -5.19
N ALA A 270 -0.69 19.48 -4.33
CA ALA A 270 -0.71 19.34 -2.86
C ALA A 270 -1.94 18.59 -2.28
N ASN A 271 -3.02 18.51 -3.06
CA ASN A 271 -4.27 17.84 -2.70
C ASN A 271 -4.42 16.44 -3.32
N MET A 272 -3.40 15.96 -4.06
CA MET A 272 -3.46 14.63 -4.67
C MET A 272 -3.51 13.55 -3.58
N THR A 273 -4.48 12.65 -3.72
CA THR A 273 -4.65 11.47 -2.87
C THR A 273 -3.51 10.50 -3.12
N VAL A 274 -2.71 10.20 -2.10
CA VAL A 274 -1.69 9.15 -2.08
C VAL A 274 -2.18 7.90 -1.37
N HIS A 275 -1.94 6.72 -1.94
CA HIS A 275 -2.14 5.43 -1.28
C HIS A 275 -0.90 4.54 -1.43
N VAL A 276 -0.68 3.63 -0.49
CA VAL A 276 0.44 2.70 -0.53
C VAL A 276 -0.03 1.41 -1.20
N SER A 277 0.35 1.21 -2.46
CA SER A 277 -0.02 0.00 -3.22
C SER A 277 0.82 -1.22 -2.90
N GLU A 278 1.97 -1.02 -2.25
CA GLU A 278 2.83 -2.08 -1.75
C GLU A 278 3.68 -1.59 -0.58
N THR A 279 3.73 -2.41 0.46
CA THR A 279 4.73 -2.31 1.52
C THR A 279 4.83 -3.62 2.27
N GLY A 280 6.02 -3.99 2.74
CA GLY A 280 6.22 -5.28 3.40
C GLY A 280 7.65 -5.46 3.90
N TRP A 281 7.90 -6.61 4.50
CA TRP A 281 9.21 -6.98 5.03
C TRP A 281 9.47 -8.47 4.82
N PRO A 282 10.59 -8.86 4.20
CA PRO A 282 10.87 -10.26 3.89
C PRO A 282 11.26 -11.04 5.14
N SER A 283 10.79 -12.28 5.26
CA SER A 283 11.12 -13.17 6.39
C SER A 283 12.44 -13.92 6.23
N ARG A 284 13.09 -13.82 5.07
CA ARG A 284 14.37 -14.46 4.77
C ARG A 284 15.02 -13.76 3.59
N GLY A 285 16.32 -13.55 3.62
CA GLY A 285 17.10 -12.99 2.51
C GLY A 285 18.44 -13.69 2.36
N ASP A 286 19.24 -13.23 1.40
CA ASP A 286 20.65 -13.63 1.24
C ASP A 286 21.51 -13.02 2.37
N ASP A 287 22.79 -13.41 2.44
CA ASP A 287 23.71 -12.99 3.52
C ASP A 287 23.89 -11.45 3.60
N ASP A 288 23.76 -10.74 2.48
CA ASP A 288 23.84 -9.28 2.38
C ASP A 288 22.50 -8.57 2.60
N GLU A 289 21.43 -9.31 2.89
CA GLU A 289 20.06 -8.82 3.08
C GLU A 289 19.72 -8.59 4.55
N VAL A 290 20.54 -7.75 5.19
CA VAL A 290 20.44 -7.46 6.63
C VAL A 290 19.02 -7.04 7.01
N GLY A 291 18.49 -7.70 8.03
CA GLY A 291 17.15 -7.44 8.57
C GLY A 291 16.06 -8.36 8.02
N ALA A 292 16.29 -9.12 6.95
CA ALA A 292 15.32 -10.08 6.40
C ALA A 292 15.20 -11.35 7.28
N THR A 293 14.41 -11.25 8.35
CA THR A 293 14.20 -12.33 9.34
C THR A 293 12.72 -12.51 9.64
N PRO A 294 12.28 -13.71 10.07
CA PRO A 294 10.89 -13.94 10.46
C PRO A 294 10.46 -13.01 11.61
N GLU A 295 11.36 -12.69 12.54
CA GLU A 295 11.10 -11.82 13.68
C GLU A 295 10.81 -10.37 13.23
N ASN A 296 11.61 -9.83 12.32
CA ASN A 296 11.41 -8.48 11.80
C ASN A 296 10.19 -8.41 10.88
N ALA A 297 9.96 -9.42 10.04
CA ALA A 297 8.77 -9.49 9.20
C ALA A 297 7.48 -9.53 10.04
N LYS A 298 7.47 -10.32 11.13
CA LYS A 298 6.39 -10.34 12.12
C LYS A 298 6.15 -8.98 12.75
N LYS A 299 7.22 -8.29 13.18
CA LYS A 299 7.11 -6.95 13.79
C LYS A 299 6.57 -5.94 12.78
N TYR A 300 7.15 -5.86 11.60
CA TYR A 300 6.77 -4.91 10.57
C TYR A 300 5.31 -5.08 10.16
N ASN A 301 4.94 -6.25 9.62
CA ASN A 301 3.59 -6.49 9.11
C ASN A 301 2.55 -6.50 10.24
N GLY A 302 2.89 -7.07 11.41
CA GLY A 302 2.00 -7.07 12.57
C GLY A 302 1.70 -5.66 13.10
N ASN A 303 2.69 -4.77 13.14
CA ASN A 303 2.48 -3.38 13.59
C ASN A 303 1.82 -2.53 12.51
N LEU A 304 2.16 -2.74 11.24
CA LEU A 304 1.50 -2.09 10.11
C LEU A 304 -0.01 -2.36 10.13
N ILE A 305 -0.42 -3.63 10.27
CA ILE A 305 -1.83 -4.02 10.39
C ILE A 305 -2.51 -3.27 11.54
N LYS A 306 -1.86 -3.17 12.71
CA LYS A 306 -2.43 -2.45 13.87
C LYS A 306 -2.61 -0.96 13.58
N ILE A 307 -1.64 -0.32 12.94
CA ILE A 307 -1.67 1.11 12.61
C ILE A 307 -2.76 1.42 11.58
N VAL A 308 -2.90 0.59 10.53
CA VAL A 308 -3.97 0.73 9.54
C VAL A 308 -5.34 0.60 10.21
N LYS A 309 -5.50 -0.37 11.13
CA LYS A 309 -6.76 -0.55 11.87
C LYS A 309 -7.11 0.64 12.76
N GLN A 310 -6.11 1.39 13.24
CA GLN A 310 -6.30 2.62 14.01
C GLN A 310 -6.67 3.83 13.14
N LYS A 311 -6.65 3.71 11.80
CA LYS A 311 -6.89 4.80 10.85
C LYS A 311 -5.98 6.01 11.11
N LYS A 312 -4.73 5.75 11.52
CA LYS A 312 -3.74 6.80 11.81
C LYS A 312 -3.19 7.35 10.49
N GLY A 313 -3.39 8.64 10.25
CA GLY A 313 -2.72 9.36 9.17
C GLY A 313 -1.25 9.66 9.49
N THR A 314 -0.56 10.30 8.55
CA THR A 314 0.83 10.73 8.72
C THR A 314 0.93 12.04 9.51
N PRO A 315 2.10 12.45 10.02
CA PRO A 315 2.26 13.75 10.68
C PRO A 315 1.81 14.95 9.84
N MET A 316 2.08 14.98 8.53
CA MET A 316 1.62 16.06 7.64
C MET A 316 0.12 15.97 7.35
N LYS A 317 -0.45 14.77 7.37
CA LYS A 317 -1.84 14.50 6.99
C LYS A 317 -2.51 13.58 8.04
N PRO A 318 -2.76 14.06 9.27
CA PRO A 318 -3.17 13.20 10.40
C PRO A 318 -4.57 12.60 10.25
N ASN A 319 -5.47 13.26 9.53
CA ASN A 319 -6.85 12.83 9.29
C ASN A 319 -7.03 12.14 7.93
N TYR A 320 -5.95 11.77 7.28
CA TYR A 320 -5.97 11.27 5.92
C TYR A 320 -6.21 9.75 5.91
N ASP A 321 -7.23 9.32 5.16
CA ASP A 321 -7.61 7.92 5.07
C ASP A 321 -6.64 7.18 4.12
N LEU A 322 -5.67 6.51 4.74
CA LEU A 322 -4.58 5.88 4.03
C LEU A 322 -4.90 4.42 3.73
N ASN A 323 -5.17 4.11 2.47
CA ASN A 323 -5.21 2.74 1.99
C ASN A 323 -3.77 2.21 1.87
N ILE A 324 -3.52 1.05 2.49
CA ILE A 324 -2.23 0.35 2.46
C ILE A 324 -2.44 -1.10 2.06
N TYR A 325 -1.66 -1.55 1.09
CA TYR A 325 -1.59 -2.94 0.66
C TYR A 325 -0.31 -3.61 1.18
N VAL A 326 -0.47 -4.69 1.94
CA VAL A 326 0.65 -5.48 2.44
C VAL A 326 1.17 -6.38 1.31
N PHE A 327 2.45 -6.25 1.02
CA PHE A 327 3.18 -7.10 0.10
C PHE A 327 3.87 -8.25 0.89
N ALA A 328 3.45 -9.51 0.74
CA ALA A 328 2.36 -10.03 -0.09
C ALA A 328 1.60 -11.17 0.60
N LEU A 329 0.53 -11.67 -0.02
CA LEU A 329 -0.27 -12.76 0.54
C LEU A 329 0.54 -14.06 0.68
N PHE A 330 1.29 -14.45 -0.35
CA PHE A 330 2.05 -15.69 -0.39
C PHE A 330 3.55 -15.46 -0.64
N ASN A 331 4.37 -16.42 -0.22
CA ASN A 331 5.74 -16.55 -0.71
C ASN A 331 5.70 -17.01 -2.17
N GLU A 332 6.38 -16.27 -3.04
CA GLU A 332 6.35 -16.48 -4.49
C GLU A 332 7.67 -17.10 -4.98
N ASN A 333 7.71 -18.44 -5.05
CA ASN A 333 8.96 -19.18 -5.24
C ASN A 333 9.65 -19.01 -6.61
N MET A 334 8.97 -18.43 -7.61
CA MET A 334 9.54 -18.18 -8.94
C MET A 334 9.98 -16.73 -9.14
N LYS A 335 9.85 -15.85 -8.14
CA LYS A 335 10.34 -14.47 -8.28
C LYS A 335 11.86 -14.46 -8.53
N PRO A 336 12.34 -13.73 -9.55
CA PRO A 336 13.76 -13.58 -9.82
C PRO A 336 14.42 -12.65 -8.79
N GLY A 337 15.74 -12.54 -8.84
CA GLY A 337 16.50 -11.65 -7.95
C GLY A 337 16.90 -12.33 -6.63
N PRO A 338 17.13 -11.53 -5.56
CA PRO A 338 17.67 -12.02 -4.29
C PRO A 338 16.67 -12.91 -3.53
N MET A 339 17.13 -13.62 -2.50
CA MET A 339 16.29 -14.54 -1.73
C MET A 339 15.11 -13.85 -1.05
N SER A 340 15.24 -12.58 -0.66
CA SER A 340 14.13 -11.79 -0.10
C SER A 340 12.89 -11.75 -0.97
N GLU A 341 13.05 -11.66 -2.30
CA GLU A 341 11.94 -11.59 -3.26
C GLU A 341 11.01 -12.81 -3.16
N ARG A 342 11.53 -13.96 -2.75
CA ARG A 342 10.76 -15.21 -2.61
C ARG A 342 10.13 -15.39 -1.21
N ASN A 343 10.32 -14.43 -0.30
CA ASN A 343 10.02 -14.57 1.13
C ASN A 343 9.28 -13.36 1.74
N TYR A 344 8.49 -12.61 0.96
CA TYR A 344 7.64 -11.52 1.45
C TYR A 344 6.25 -11.96 1.97
N GLY A 345 5.86 -13.21 1.71
CA GLY A 345 4.53 -13.72 1.99
C GLY A 345 4.17 -13.73 3.46
N LEU A 346 2.96 -13.27 3.79
CA LEU A 346 2.33 -13.50 5.09
C LEU A 346 2.07 -15.01 5.31
N PHE A 347 1.77 -15.72 4.22
CA PHE A 347 1.56 -17.17 4.19
C PHE A 347 2.56 -17.87 3.28
N LYS A 348 2.85 -19.12 3.61
CA LYS A 348 3.53 -20.06 2.73
C LYS A 348 2.53 -20.59 1.68
N PRO A 349 3.02 -21.24 0.60
CA PRO A 349 2.15 -21.76 -0.46
C PRO A 349 1.14 -22.83 0.01
N ASP A 350 1.40 -23.51 1.13
CA ASP A 350 0.46 -24.45 1.75
C ASP A 350 -0.64 -23.77 2.59
N GLY A 351 -0.64 -22.43 2.66
CA GLY A 351 -1.58 -21.64 3.45
C GLY A 351 -1.20 -21.49 4.93
N THR A 352 -0.12 -22.13 5.40
CA THR A 352 0.37 -21.92 6.77
C THR A 352 1.03 -20.54 6.91
N PRO A 353 0.96 -19.88 8.08
CA PRO A 353 1.63 -18.59 8.27
C PRO A 353 3.15 -18.70 8.10
N SER A 354 3.76 -17.75 7.39
CA SER A 354 5.23 -17.61 7.35
C SER A 354 5.80 -17.27 8.73
N TYR A 355 5.02 -16.52 9.51
CA TYR A 355 5.28 -16.13 10.90
C TYR A 355 3.95 -15.81 11.58
N MET A 356 3.87 -16.00 12.90
CA MET A 356 2.63 -15.80 13.65
C MET A 356 2.33 -14.31 13.86
N LEU A 357 1.39 -13.76 13.09
CA LEU A 357 0.79 -12.45 13.32
C LEU A 357 -0.10 -12.53 14.58
N SER A 358 0.30 -11.86 15.64
CA SER A 358 -0.55 -11.72 16.83
C SER A 358 -1.72 -10.80 16.51
N GLY A 359 -2.91 -11.34 16.20
CA GLY A 359 -4.12 -10.52 15.99
C GLY A 359 -5.32 -11.06 15.19
N GLY A 360 -5.45 -12.36 14.92
CA GLY A 360 -6.69 -12.97 14.39
C GLY A 360 -7.22 -13.98 15.41
N GLY A 361 -8.39 -13.74 15.99
CA GLY A 361 -8.84 -14.39 17.23
C GLY A 361 -9.10 -15.90 17.17
N GLY A 362 -8.97 -16.53 18.35
CA GLY A 362 -9.64 -17.81 18.68
C GLY A 362 -8.70 -19.00 18.88
N GLY A 363 -8.10 -19.12 20.07
CA GLY A 363 -7.41 -20.35 20.51
C GLY A 363 -6.60 -20.13 21.78
N GLY A 364 -7.18 -20.49 22.92
CA GLY A 364 -6.57 -20.32 24.24
C GLY A 364 -5.47 -21.33 24.57
N GLY A 365 -4.60 -20.92 25.51
CA GLY A 365 -3.65 -21.77 26.24
C GLY A 365 -2.40 -22.16 25.44
N MET A 366 -1.18 -22.13 25.95
CA MET A 366 -0.68 -22.10 27.32
C MET A 366 0.55 -21.18 27.38
N SER A 367 0.53 -20.26 28.35
CA SER A 367 1.74 -19.70 28.93
C SER A 367 2.53 -20.81 29.62
N ASN A 368 3.79 -21.02 29.23
CA ASN A 368 4.75 -21.68 30.12
C ASN A 368 5.87 -20.68 30.42
N GLY A 369 5.79 -20.14 31.62
CA GLY A 369 6.83 -19.28 32.18
C GLY A 369 8.00 -20.12 32.65
N THR A 370 9.20 -19.68 32.31
CA THR A 370 10.41 -20.01 33.07
C THR A 370 11.18 -18.73 33.29
N SER A 371 11.12 -18.29 34.55
CA SER A 371 11.94 -17.26 35.15
C SER A 371 13.37 -17.75 35.35
N SER A 372 14.36 -16.97 34.94
CA SER A 372 15.70 -17.02 35.52
C SER A 372 16.25 -15.61 35.63
N GLY A 373 16.43 -15.16 36.87
CA GLY A 373 16.97 -13.86 37.22
C GLY A 373 18.49 -13.77 37.07
N GLY A 374 18.97 -12.53 37.04
CA GLY A 374 20.38 -12.18 37.15
C GLY A 374 20.54 -10.67 37.30
N SER A 375 20.91 -10.21 38.50
CA SER A 375 21.24 -8.83 38.85
C SER A 375 22.71 -8.50 38.56
N GLY A 376 23.01 -7.21 38.31
CA GLY A 376 24.24 -6.59 38.82
C GLY A 376 24.97 -5.56 37.94
N GLY A 377 24.93 -4.28 38.38
CA GLY A 377 25.96 -3.21 38.26
C GLY A 377 26.33 -2.70 36.85
N GLY A 378 26.49 -1.41 36.55
CA GLY A 378 26.75 -0.19 37.32
C GLY A 378 27.87 0.60 36.61
N GLY A 379 27.70 1.90 36.34
CA GLY A 379 28.83 2.82 36.08
C GLY A 379 28.79 3.74 34.85
N SER A 380 28.51 5.02 35.15
CA SER A 380 29.18 6.24 34.66
C SER A 380 28.89 6.85 33.29
N ALA A 381 28.56 8.14 33.38
CA ALA A 381 28.41 9.13 32.32
C ALA A 381 29.75 9.63 31.76
N SER A 382 29.73 10.06 30.51
CA SER A 382 30.62 11.13 30.01
C SER A 382 29.95 11.91 28.89
N ASP A 383 30.05 13.22 29.07
CA ASP A 383 29.65 14.34 28.24
C ASP A 383 30.31 14.32 26.84
N GLY A 384 29.62 14.86 25.82
CA GLY A 384 30.15 14.95 24.45
C GLY A 384 29.18 15.66 23.50
N SER A 385 29.46 16.95 23.27
CA SER A 385 28.82 17.88 22.33
C SER A 385 28.63 17.35 20.88
N PRO A 386 27.70 17.93 20.10
CA PRO A 386 27.12 17.27 18.93
C PRO A 386 28.02 17.33 17.69
N PRO A 387 28.02 16.30 16.82
CA PRO A 387 28.66 16.41 15.52
C PRO A 387 27.78 17.18 14.52
N ALA A 388 28.48 17.91 13.64
CA ALA A 388 27.99 18.71 12.53
C ALA A 388 27.29 17.85 11.43
N PRO A 389 26.58 18.46 10.46
CA PRO A 389 25.58 17.78 9.64
C PRO A 389 26.21 16.82 8.63
N ILE A 390 25.86 15.54 8.74
CA ILE A 390 26.29 14.46 7.83
C ILE A 390 25.33 14.37 6.65
N GLY A 391 25.90 14.36 5.45
CA GLY A 391 25.20 14.42 4.16
C GLY A 391 24.45 13.15 3.76
N TYR A 392 23.30 13.39 3.12
CA TYR A 392 22.50 12.53 2.23
C TYR A 392 22.11 11.13 2.73
N LEU A 393 20.98 11.06 3.43
CA LEU A 393 20.16 9.85 3.58
C LEU A 393 19.05 9.86 2.53
N SER A 394 19.08 8.93 1.56
CA SER A 394 17.91 8.69 0.71
C SER A 394 16.98 7.70 1.43
N VAL A 395 15.69 8.02 1.53
CA VAL A 395 14.63 7.10 1.98
C VAL A 395 14.09 6.26 0.81
N SER A 396 14.83 6.19 -0.30
CA SER A 396 14.42 5.51 -1.54
C SER A 396 14.67 4.01 -1.50
N SER A 397 13.80 3.26 -2.19
CA SER A 397 14.03 1.88 -2.61
C SER A 397 15.33 1.78 -3.43
N GLY A 398 16.08 0.70 -3.22
CA GLY A 398 17.34 0.45 -3.90
C GLY A 398 17.12 0.22 -5.39
N ALA A 399 17.50 1.20 -6.22
CA ALA A 399 17.87 0.90 -7.60
C ALA A 399 19.26 0.25 -7.53
N SER A 400 19.36 -1.03 -7.91
CA SER A 400 20.62 -1.74 -7.98
C SER A 400 21.53 -1.06 -9.02
N GLU A 401 22.56 -0.33 -8.57
CA GLU A 401 23.69 0.03 -9.42
C GLU A 401 24.49 -1.25 -9.73
N LEU A 402 24.20 -1.88 -10.86
CA LEU A 402 25.12 -2.84 -11.48
C LEU A 402 26.17 -2.05 -12.25
N GLN A 403 27.41 -2.02 -11.74
CA GLN A 403 28.56 -1.54 -12.50
C GLN A 403 28.77 -2.37 -13.78
N PRO A 404 29.23 -1.76 -14.88
CA PRO A 404 29.25 -2.41 -16.19
C PRO A 404 30.46 -3.35 -16.29
N VAL A 405 30.21 -4.66 -16.28
CA VAL A 405 31.19 -5.64 -16.72
C VAL A 405 30.72 -6.21 -18.06
N GLY A 406 31.38 -5.76 -19.14
CA GLY A 406 31.59 -6.50 -20.37
C GLY A 406 30.36 -6.93 -21.16
N ALA A 407 30.06 -6.19 -22.23
CA ALA A 407 29.25 -6.65 -23.34
C ALA A 407 29.86 -7.91 -23.99
N ALA A 408 29.23 -9.07 -23.79
CA ALA A 408 29.16 -10.19 -24.73
C ALA A 408 28.37 -11.34 -24.06
N CYS A 409 27.52 -12.01 -24.84
CA CYS A 409 26.76 -13.22 -24.48
C CYS A 409 25.40 -13.01 -23.77
N LEU A 410 24.40 -12.47 -24.49
CA LEU A 410 23.00 -12.86 -24.26
C LEU A 410 22.14 -12.62 -25.53
N VAL A 411 22.43 -13.32 -26.63
CA VAL A 411 21.63 -13.28 -27.88
C VAL A 411 21.11 -14.67 -28.30
N LEU A 412 21.26 -15.72 -27.48
CA LEU A 412 21.05 -17.10 -27.97
C LEU A 412 19.92 -17.91 -27.31
N ALA A 413 18.92 -17.28 -26.69
CA ALA A 413 17.84 -18.02 -26.01
C ALA A 413 16.39 -17.78 -26.52
N LEU A 414 16.19 -17.11 -27.67
CA LEU A 414 14.83 -16.80 -28.17
C LEU A 414 14.48 -17.37 -29.57
N PHE A 415 15.19 -18.41 -30.04
CA PHE A 415 14.89 -19.01 -31.36
C PHE A 415 14.50 -20.50 -31.38
N LEU A 416 14.15 -21.11 -30.24
CA LEU A 416 13.78 -22.52 -30.19
C LEU A 416 12.51 -22.78 -29.35
N ILE A 417 11.38 -22.18 -29.74
CA ILE A 417 10.02 -22.79 -29.64
C ILE A 417 9.22 -22.25 -30.83
N LYS A 418 9.49 -22.81 -32.02
CA LYS A 418 8.61 -22.74 -33.20
C LYS A 418 8.96 -23.86 -34.17
N LEU A 419 8.93 -25.09 -33.69
CA LEU A 419 8.79 -26.31 -34.47
C LEU A 419 8.46 -27.44 -33.48
N VAL A 420 7.42 -28.23 -33.81
CA VAL A 420 6.84 -29.34 -33.05
C VAL A 420 5.77 -28.93 -32.00
N PHE A 421 4.66 -28.33 -32.45
CA PHE A 421 3.38 -28.97 -32.80
C PHE A 421 2.44 -27.92 -33.41
#